data_AF-A0A5H2Y8B9-F1
#
_entry.id   AF-A0A5H2Y8B9-F1
#
_cell.length_a   1.000
_cell.length_b   1.000
_cell.length_c   1.000
_cell.angle_alpha   90.00
_cell.angle_beta   90.00
_cell.angle_gamma   90.00
#
_symmetry.space_group_name_H-M   'P 1'
#
loop_
_entity.id
_entity.type
_entity.pdbx_description
1 polymer ?
#
loop_
_entity_poly.entity_id
_entity_poly.type
_entity_poly.pdbx_seq_one_letter_code
_entity_poly.pdbx_strand_id
1 'polypeptide(L)'
;MDKHYTALQTDFGDLVKEAYCLLTQRAQDYKPLHKLSRRSAAAASIFVLISACYLLAGLSLFKSTPIADIKALGDIVIFDVGDSAQLETLCWSFKLFLAYLLINLIFAFIRMKTNKLCSCKQSKKDEDDKNKGSEKTLSENIKCKIFSILYEQTYRIYFLIVSSGISALLFFEWQQLMPVFFAVGLIIFILSYSINRKFGYTRAWSRNRLYAEKIRIIDARYKSGIIFRDKAHEDLLKLLEQYEEQTHQDTVNDYISYGNSALNTLKGLRK
;
A
#
# COMPACT_ATOMS: atom_id res chain seq x y z
N MET A 1 37.92 27.75 29.74
CA MET A 1 36.48 27.62 29.44
C MET A 1 36.12 26.16 29.58
N ASP A 2 35.85 25.75 30.81
CA ASP A 2 35.46 24.39 31.13
C ASP A 2 34.01 24.17 30.69
N LYS A 3 33.85 23.53 29.52
CA LYS A 3 32.56 22.96 29.16
C LYS A 3 32.31 21.82 30.14
N HIS A 4 31.51 22.09 31.16
CA HIS A 4 30.90 21.06 31.98
C HIS A 4 30.22 20.05 31.05
N TYR A 5 30.85 18.90 30.87
CA TYR A 5 30.19 17.72 30.34
C TYR A 5 29.15 17.31 31.38
N THR A 6 27.91 17.76 31.20
CA THR A 6 26.77 17.10 31.82
C THR A 6 26.78 15.67 31.28
N ALA A 7 27.15 14.73 32.14
CA ALA A 7 27.06 13.31 31.81
C ALA A 7 25.65 13.03 31.29
N LEU A 8 25.54 12.45 30.09
CA LEU A 8 24.26 11.99 29.56
C LEU A 8 23.65 11.03 30.59
N GLN A 9 22.64 11.53 31.29
CA GLN A 9 22.06 10.91 32.48
C GLN A 9 21.23 9.66 32.15
N THR A 10 20.95 9.43 30.87
CA THR A 10 20.26 8.24 30.38
C THR A 10 21.22 7.05 30.31
N ASP A 11 20.82 5.94 30.93
CA ASP A 11 21.48 4.65 30.72
C ASP A 11 21.48 4.34 29.22
N PHE A 12 22.65 4.03 28.67
CA PHE A 12 22.79 3.66 27.26
C PHE A 12 21.90 2.45 26.93
N GLY A 13 21.76 1.51 27.87
CA GLY A 13 20.88 0.34 27.71
C GLY A 13 19.42 0.73 27.53
N ASP A 14 18.94 1.70 28.30
CA ASP A 14 17.56 2.20 28.20
C ASP A 14 17.33 2.96 26.89
N LEU A 15 18.29 3.81 26.49
CA LEU A 15 18.22 4.57 25.24
C LEU A 15 18.17 3.64 24.01
N VAL A 16 19.03 2.63 23.98
CA VAL A 16 19.02 1.59 22.93
C VAL A 16 17.68 0.87 22.88
N LYS A 17 17.17 0.46 24.05
CA LYS A 17 15.92 -0.29 24.17
C LYS A 17 14.73 0.54 23.69
N GLU A 18 14.64 1.80 24.11
CA GLU A 18 13.60 2.73 23.69
C GLU A 18 13.63 2.95 22.17
N ALA A 19 14.79 3.30 21.62
CA ALA A 19 14.96 3.55 20.20
C ALA A 19 14.66 2.30 19.34
N TYR A 20 15.12 1.13 19.78
CA TYR A 20 14.82 -0.14 19.12
C TYR A 20 13.32 -0.47 19.15
N CYS A 21 12.67 -0.32 20.30
CA CYS A 21 11.22 -0.53 20.42
C CYS A 21 10.44 0.41 19.50
N LEU A 22 10.77 1.70 19.52
CA LEU A 22 10.13 2.71 18.69
C LEU A 22 10.22 2.36 17.19
N LEU A 23 11.42 2.08 16.69
CA LEU A 23 11.62 1.76 15.28
C LEU A 23 11.01 0.42 14.89
N THR A 24 11.06 -0.58 15.77
CA THR A 24 10.43 -1.88 15.54
C THR A 24 8.91 -1.74 15.47
N GLN A 25 8.30 -0.97 16.38
CA GLN A 25 6.87 -0.69 16.38
C GLN A 25 6.46 0.01 15.09
N ARG A 26 7.15 1.10 14.72
CA ARG A 26 6.89 1.79 13.44
C ARG A 26 7.04 0.85 12.25
N ALA A 27 8.04 -0.03 12.23
CA ALA A 27 8.17 -1.04 11.18
C ALA A 27 6.96 -1.99 11.16
N GLN A 28 6.45 -2.43 12.30
CA GLN A 28 5.25 -3.28 12.33
C GLN A 28 4.00 -2.53 11.84
N ASP A 29 3.88 -1.23 12.13
CA ASP A 29 2.75 -0.41 11.68
C ASP A 29 2.70 -0.28 10.14
N TYR A 30 3.86 -0.14 9.48
CA TYR A 30 3.93 -0.04 8.02
C TYR A 30 3.94 -1.39 7.28
N LYS A 31 4.33 -2.49 7.94
CA LYS A 31 4.39 -3.84 7.36
C LYS A 31 3.07 -4.29 6.70
N PRO A 32 1.89 -4.14 7.32
CA PRO A 32 0.62 -4.54 6.69
C PRO A 32 0.36 -3.74 5.41
N LEU A 33 0.49 -2.41 5.46
CA LEU A 33 0.29 -1.52 4.32
C LEU A 33 1.22 -1.83 3.15
N HIS A 34 2.51 -2.06 3.46
CA HIS A 34 3.50 -2.48 2.48
C HIS A 34 3.08 -3.79 1.81
N LYS A 35 2.73 -4.82 2.59
CA LYS A 35 2.31 -6.11 2.05
C LYS A 35 1.06 -5.99 1.18
N LEU A 36 0.08 -5.20 1.62
CA LEU A 36 -1.19 -5.03 0.92
C LEU A 36 -0.98 -4.34 -0.44
N SER A 37 -0.36 -3.15 -0.44
CA SER A 37 -0.12 -2.39 -1.67
C SER A 37 0.73 -3.15 -2.68
N ARG A 38 1.73 -3.91 -2.21
CA ARG A 38 2.57 -4.74 -3.08
C ARG A 38 1.80 -5.93 -3.66
N ARG A 39 1.00 -6.62 -2.85
CA ARG A 39 0.19 -7.77 -3.31
C ARG A 39 -0.90 -7.32 -4.27
N SER A 40 -1.58 -6.21 -4.00
CA SER A 40 -2.60 -5.66 -4.88
C SER A 40 -2.02 -5.23 -6.22
N ALA A 41 -0.89 -4.52 -6.22
CA ALA A 41 -0.20 -4.16 -7.45
C ALA A 41 0.28 -5.39 -8.24
N ALA A 42 0.83 -6.40 -7.55
CA ALA A 42 1.30 -7.63 -8.19
C ALA A 42 0.15 -8.40 -8.87
N ALA A 43 -0.96 -8.66 -8.19
CA ALA A 43 -2.07 -9.35 -8.83
C ALA A 43 -2.74 -8.53 -9.92
N ALA A 44 -2.90 -7.23 -9.71
CA ALA A 44 -3.40 -6.33 -10.75
C ALA A 44 -2.52 -6.40 -12.00
N SER A 45 -1.19 -6.46 -11.85
CA SER A 45 -0.28 -6.61 -12.99
C SER A 45 -0.44 -7.94 -13.74
N ILE A 46 -0.75 -9.03 -13.02
CA ILE A 46 -1.02 -10.34 -13.64
C ILE A 46 -2.30 -10.25 -14.49
N PHE A 47 -3.38 -9.66 -13.95
CA PHE A 47 -4.62 -9.47 -14.70
C PHE A 47 -4.40 -8.57 -15.92
N VAL A 48 -3.70 -7.44 -15.76
CA VAL A 48 -3.38 -6.53 -16.86
C VAL A 48 -2.57 -7.23 -17.95
N LEU A 49 -1.55 -8.02 -17.59
CA LEU A 49 -0.72 -8.73 -18.56
C LEU A 49 -1.51 -9.80 -19.32
N ILE A 50 -2.28 -10.64 -18.60
CA ILE A 50 -3.09 -11.69 -19.24
C ILE A 50 -4.12 -11.06 -20.18
N SER A 51 -4.83 -10.05 -19.71
CA SER A 51 -5.83 -9.36 -20.54
C SER A 51 -5.18 -8.63 -21.72
N ALA A 52 -4.01 -8.01 -21.54
CA ALA A 52 -3.28 -7.39 -22.65
C ALA A 52 -2.86 -8.43 -23.71
N CYS A 53 -2.25 -9.55 -23.30
CA CYS A 53 -1.86 -10.63 -24.20
C CYS A 53 -3.07 -11.17 -24.97
N TYR A 54 -4.20 -11.34 -24.29
CA TYR A 54 -5.43 -11.81 -24.91
C TYR A 54 -6.02 -10.80 -25.89
N LEU A 55 -6.09 -9.52 -25.51
CA LEU A 55 -6.57 -8.45 -26.39
C LEU A 55 -5.70 -8.34 -27.64
N LEU A 56 -4.37 -8.41 -27.47
CA LEU A 56 -3.42 -8.43 -28.58
C LEU A 56 -3.66 -9.65 -29.49
N ALA A 57 -3.81 -10.85 -28.94
CA ALA A 57 -4.10 -12.06 -29.73
C ALA A 57 -5.47 -12.01 -30.44
N GLY A 58 -6.42 -11.23 -29.91
CA GLY A 58 -7.76 -11.04 -30.49
C GLY A 58 -7.81 -10.02 -31.63
N LEU A 59 -6.81 -9.14 -31.75
CA LEU A 59 -6.72 -8.19 -32.87
C LEU A 59 -6.56 -8.98 -34.17
N SER A 60 -7.37 -8.65 -35.18
CA SER A 60 -7.31 -9.23 -36.54
C SER A 60 -5.89 -9.20 -37.12
N LEU A 61 -5.11 -8.20 -36.69
CA LEU A 61 -3.71 -7.98 -37.03
C LEU A 61 -2.78 -9.17 -36.67
N PHE A 62 -3.13 -10.02 -35.71
CA PHE A 62 -2.39 -11.25 -35.40
C PHE A 62 -2.98 -12.52 -36.03
N LYS A 63 -4.21 -12.44 -36.57
CA LYS A 63 -4.86 -13.55 -37.27
C LYS A 63 -4.49 -13.63 -38.75
N SER A 64 -4.14 -12.52 -39.39
CA SER A 64 -3.98 -12.48 -40.85
C SER A 64 -2.76 -11.70 -41.38
N THR A 65 -1.96 -11.04 -40.53
CA THR A 65 -0.78 -10.28 -40.99
C THR A 65 0.52 -11.03 -40.71
N PRO A 66 1.34 -11.34 -41.73
CA PRO A 66 2.66 -11.94 -41.53
C PRO A 66 3.59 -11.00 -40.74
N ILE A 67 4.41 -11.57 -39.86
CA ILE A 67 5.32 -10.88 -38.92
C ILE A 67 6.24 -9.83 -39.58
N ALA A 68 6.45 -9.91 -40.90
CA ALA A 68 7.29 -8.98 -41.65
C ALA A 68 6.74 -7.53 -41.73
N ASP A 69 5.42 -7.32 -41.61
CA ASP A 69 4.78 -6.02 -41.87
C ASP A 69 4.41 -5.21 -40.60
N ILE A 70 4.99 -5.56 -39.45
CA ILE A 70 4.73 -4.95 -38.13
C ILE A 70 5.00 -3.42 -38.09
N LYS A 71 5.74 -2.85 -39.04
CA LYS A 71 6.01 -1.39 -39.08
C LYS A 71 4.76 -0.53 -39.32
N ALA A 72 3.66 -1.10 -39.81
CA ALA A 72 2.39 -0.38 -40.04
C ALA A 72 1.48 -0.28 -38.79
N LEU A 73 1.89 -0.80 -37.63
CA LEU A 73 1.09 -0.86 -36.39
C LEU A 73 0.62 0.51 -35.84
N GLY A 74 1.28 1.60 -36.22
CA GLY A 74 1.00 2.94 -35.67
C GLY A 74 -0.37 3.50 -36.03
N ASP A 75 -0.94 3.08 -37.17
CA ASP A 75 -2.09 3.76 -37.78
C ASP A 75 -3.41 2.98 -37.68
N ILE A 76 -3.39 1.70 -37.25
CA ILE A 76 -4.55 0.80 -37.29
C ILE A 76 -4.77 0.12 -35.94
N VAL A 77 -5.17 0.89 -34.93
CA VAL A 77 -5.90 0.35 -33.77
C VAL A 77 -7.12 1.23 -33.52
N ILE A 78 -8.01 1.29 -34.49
CA ILE A 78 -9.39 1.66 -34.24
C ILE A 78 -10.10 0.34 -33.97
N PHE A 79 -10.52 0.12 -32.72
CA PHE A 79 -11.39 -1.00 -32.38
C PHE A 79 -12.67 -0.85 -33.22
N ASP A 80 -12.80 -1.66 -34.27
CA ASP A 80 -14.04 -1.76 -35.04
C ASP A 80 -15.07 -2.51 -34.19
N VAL A 81 -15.69 -1.78 -33.24
CA VAL A 81 -16.81 -2.25 -32.44
C VAL A 81 -18.09 -2.02 -33.25
N GLY A 82 -18.15 -2.63 -34.45
CA GLY A 82 -19.19 -2.37 -35.43
C GLY A 82 -20.56 -3.00 -35.11
N ASP A 83 -20.62 -4.01 -34.24
CA ASP A 83 -21.87 -4.69 -33.92
C ASP A 83 -22.53 -4.15 -32.64
N SER A 84 -23.69 -3.48 -32.80
CA SER A 84 -24.49 -2.93 -31.71
C SER A 84 -24.89 -3.98 -30.66
N ALA A 85 -25.10 -5.22 -31.07
CA ALA A 85 -25.45 -6.33 -30.18
C ALA A 85 -24.30 -6.72 -29.23
N GLN A 86 -23.05 -6.65 -29.70
CA GLN A 86 -21.88 -6.90 -28.86
C GLN A 86 -21.68 -5.78 -27.85
N LEU A 87 -21.87 -4.52 -28.27
CA LEU A 87 -21.81 -3.35 -27.38
C LEU A 87 -22.88 -3.45 -26.28
N GLU A 88 -24.10 -3.84 -26.63
CA GLU A 88 -25.20 -4.00 -25.67
C GLU A 88 -24.91 -5.12 -24.65
N THR A 89 -24.37 -6.24 -25.12
CA THR A 89 -23.95 -7.37 -24.26
C THR A 89 -22.81 -6.95 -23.32
N LEU A 90 -21.83 -6.20 -23.81
CA LEU A 90 -20.75 -5.62 -23.01
C LEU A 90 -21.29 -4.66 -21.95
N CYS A 91 -22.27 -3.83 -22.32
CA CYS A 91 -22.90 -2.88 -21.42
C CYS A 91 -23.71 -3.60 -20.31
N TRP A 92 -24.39 -4.69 -20.65
CA TRP A 92 -25.09 -5.54 -19.68
C TRP A 92 -24.13 -6.27 -18.73
N SER A 93 -23.07 -6.88 -19.26
CA SER A 93 -22.03 -7.52 -18.45
C SER A 93 -21.35 -6.52 -17.51
N PHE A 94 -21.08 -5.29 -18.00
CA PHE A 94 -20.52 -4.23 -17.18
C PHE A 94 -21.47 -3.76 -16.07
N LYS A 95 -22.77 -3.62 -16.37
CA LYS A 95 -23.81 -3.29 -15.37
C LYS A 95 -23.93 -4.39 -14.30
N LEU A 96 -23.93 -5.66 -14.70
CA LEU A 96 -23.96 -6.80 -13.77
C LEU A 96 -22.70 -6.84 -12.89
N PHE A 97 -21.53 -6.60 -13.47
CA PHE A 97 -20.28 -6.49 -12.73
C PHE A 97 -20.31 -5.33 -11.73
N LEU A 98 -20.77 -4.14 -12.14
CA LEU A 98 -20.96 -2.98 -11.25
C LEU A 98 -21.95 -3.27 -10.12
N ALA A 99 -23.08 -3.90 -10.43
CA ALA A 99 -24.08 -4.30 -9.44
C ALA A 99 -23.50 -5.29 -8.43
N TYR A 100 -22.75 -6.30 -8.90
CA TYR A 100 -22.05 -7.25 -8.05
C TYR A 100 -21.02 -6.54 -7.14
N LEU A 101 -20.23 -5.60 -7.69
CA LEU A 101 -19.25 -4.82 -6.94
C LEU A 101 -19.94 -3.95 -5.86
N LEU A 102 -21.06 -3.31 -6.22
CA LEU A 102 -21.90 -2.52 -5.31
C LEU A 102 -22.48 -3.38 -4.17
N ILE A 103 -23.01 -4.58 -4.48
CA ILE A 103 -23.52 -5.52 -3.47
C ILE A 103 -22.42 -5.90 -2.49
N ASN A 104 -21.22 -6.21 -2.98
CA ASN A 104 -20.08 -6.53 -2.12
C ASN A 104 -19.63 -5.35 -1.26
N LEU A 105 -19.64 -4.12 -1.81
CA LEU A 105 -19.38 -2.90 -1.05
C LEU A 105 -20.43 -2.67 0.04
N ILE A 106 -21.71 -2.88 -0.27
CA ILE A 106 -22.82 -2.78 0.70
C ILE A 106 -22.65 -3.83 1.81
N PHE A 107 -22.35 -5.08 1.46
CA PHE A 107 -22.09 -6.14 2.43
C PHE A 107 -20.90 -5.80 3.34
N ALA A 108 -19.81 -5.30 2.77
CA ALA A 108 -18.66 -4.81 3.53
C ALA A 108 -19.08 -3.66 4.47
N PHE A 109 -19.89 -2.72 4.00
CA PHE A 109 -20.38 -1.58 4.78
C PHE A 109 -21.31 -1.98 5.94
N ILE A 110 -22.27 -2.86 5.70
CA ILE A 110 -23.16 -3.41 6.74
C ILE A 110 -22.31 -4.11 7.82
N ARG A 111 -21.33 -4.91 7.39
CA ARG A 111 -20.43 -5.63 8.31
C ARG A 111 -19.50 -4.69 9.10
N MET A 112 -19.10 -3.57 8.51
CA MET A 112 -18.37 -2.50 9.22
C MET A 112 -19.23 -1.88 10.33
N LYS A 113 -20.51 -1.59 10.05
CA LYS A 113 -21.42 -1.04 11.06
C LYS A 113 -21.65 -2.03 12.22
N THR A 114 -21.85 -3.31 11.94
CA THR A 114 -22.07 -4.33 12.99
C THR A 114 -20.82 -4.54 13.86
N ASN A 115 -19.61 -4.59 13.28
CA ASN A 115 -18.38 -4.71 14.06
C ASN A 115 -18.10 -3.49 14.95
N LYS A 116 -18.46 -2.27 14.50
CA LYS A 116 -18.32 -1.05 15.30
C LYS A 116 -19.24 -1.06 16.54
N LEU A 117 -20.46 -1.60 16.40
CA LEU A 117 -21.41 -1.78 17.50
C LEU A 117 -20.91 -2.78 18.56
N CYS A 118 -20.24 -3.87 18.15
CA CYS A 118 -19.66 -4.83 19.09
C CYS A 118 -18.46 -4.26 19.87
N SER A 119 -17.56 -3.52 19.20
CA SER A 119 -16.40 -2.93 19.89
C SER A 119 -16.77 -1.83 20.90
N CYS A 120 -17.84 -1.06 20.65
CA CYS A 120 -18.33 -0.08 21.62
C CYS A 120 -18.95 -0.71 22.88
N LYS A 121 -19.57 -1.89 22.78
CA LYS A 121 -20.10 -2.61 23.95
C LYS A 121 -19.00 -3.16 24.86
N GLN A 122 -17.86 -3.52 24.29
CA GLN A 122 -16.72 -4.04 25.05
C GLN A 122 -15.94 -2.92 25.75
N SER A 123 -15.77 -1.77 25.07
CA SER A 123 -15.12 -0.59 25.67
C SER A 123 -15.89 -0.04 26.87
N LYS A 124 -17.23 -0.01 26.83
CA LYS A 124 -18.04 0.44 27.98
C LYS A 124 -17.96 -0.49 29.19
N LYS A 125 -17.57 -1.76 29.01
CA LYS A 125 -17.43 -2.71 30.10
C LYS A 125 -16.07 -2.62 30.80
N ASP A 126 -15.05 -2.12 30.09
CA ASP A 126 -13.69 -1.94 30.61
C ASP A 126 -13.45 -0.50 31.15
N GLU A 127 -14.26 0.47 30.73
CA GLU A 127 -14.14 1.89 31.12
C GLU A 127 -14.70 2.18 32.54
N ASP A 128 -15.59 1.33 33.05
CA ASP A 128 -16.06 1.40 34.44
C ASP A 128 -15.00 0.92 35.47
N ASP A 129 -13.94 0.22 35.03
CA ASP A 129 -12.92 -0.36 35.93
C ASP A 129 -11.61 0.47 36.04
N LYS A 130 -11.38 1.47 35.18
CA LYS A 130 -10.09 2.20 35.15
C LYS A 130 -10.23 3.71 34.96
N ASN A 131 -10.93 4.34 35.89
CA ASN A 131 -10.93 5.80 35.98
C ASN A 131 -9.77 6.31 36.86
N LYS A 132 -8.64 6.64 36.22
CA LYS A 132 -7.76 7.81 36.49
C LYS A 132 -6.40 7.66 35.78
N GLY A 133 -6.17 8.50 34.76
CA GLY A 133 -4.82 8.87 34.30
C GLY A 133 -4.37 8.44 32.89
N SER A 134 -5.26 8.28 31.90
CA SER A 134 -4.89 7.67 30.61
C SER A 134 -5.62 8.24 29.39
N GLU A 135 -5.66 9.57 29.23
CA GLU A 135 -6.29 10.20 28.05
C GLU A 135 -5.44 10.06 26.77
N LYS A 136 -4.11 10.04 26.88
CA LYS A 136 -3.18 9.88 25.75
C LYS A 136 -3.18 8.45 25.18
N THR A 137 -3.23 7.45 26.05
CA THR A 137 -3.21 6.02 25.70
C THR A 137 -4.52 5.55 25.03
N LEU A 138 -5.63 6.25 25.26
CA LEU A 138 -6.92 5.94 24.65
C LEU A 138 -6.95 6.30 23.16
N SER A 139 -6.40 7.46 22.79
CA SER A 139 -6.33 7.93 21.40
C SER A 139 -5.46 7.02 20.52
N GLU A 140 -4.33 6.55 21.05
CA GLU A 140 -3.45 5.62 20.33
C GLU A 140 -4.08 4.22 20.19
N ASN A 141 -4.74 3.72 21.23
CA ASN A 141 -5.45 2.44 21.15
C ASN A 141 -6.61 2.47 20.15
N ILE A 142 -7.35 3.59 20.05
CA ILE A 142 -8.44 3.74 19.07
C ILE A 142 -7.88 3.75 17.65
N LYS A 143 -6.77 4.46 17.39
CA LYS A 143 -6.13 4.48 16.07
C LYS A 143 -5.67 3.10 15.64
N CYS A 144 -4.99 2.34 16.52
CA CYS A 144 -4.55 0.98 16.24
C CYS A 144 -5.72 0.03 15.93
N LYS A 145 -6.83 0.15 16.65
CA LYS A 145 -8.01 -0.71 16.46
C LYS A 145 -8.75 -0.41 15.16
N ILE A 146 -8.91 0.87 14.80
CA ILE A 146 -9.49 1.28 13.50
C ILE A 146 -8.60 0.80 12.35
N PHE A 147 -7.29 0.90 12.52
CA PHE A 147 -6.33 0.51 11.50
C PHE A 147 -6.32 -1.00 11.25
N SER A 148 -6.37 -1.82 12.31
CA SER A 148 -6.44 -3.28 12.15
C SER A 148 -7.75 -3.71 11.48
N ILE A 149 -8.87 -3.05 11.82
CA ILE A 149 -10.17 -3.27 11.18
C ILE A 149 -10.08 -2.92 9.70
N LEU A 150 -9.59 -1.73 9.33
CA LEU A 150 -9.43 -1.33 7.93
C LEU A 150 -8.56 -2.32 7.15
N TYR A 151 -7.48 -2.82 7.75
CA TYR A 151 -6.59 -3.79 7.13
C TYR A 151 -7.26 -5.14 6.88
N GLU A 152 -7.94 -5.69 7.87
CA GLU A 152 -8.67 -6.97 7.75
C GLU A 152 -9.77 -6.87 6.68
N GLN A 153 -10.45 -5.72 6.59
CA GLN A 153 -11.46 -5.49 5.57
C GLN A 153 -10.85 -5.33 4.18
N THR A 154 -9.67 -4.70 4.04
CA THR A 154 -9.07 -4.51 2.72
C THR A 154 -8.58 -5.83 2.12
N TYR A 155 -8.06 -6.74 2.94
CA TYR A 155 -7.70 -8.10 2.49
C TYR A 155 -8.94 -8.89 2.03
N ARG A 156 -10.07 -8.73 2.73
CA ARG A 156 -11.34 -9.38 2.38
C ARG A 156 -11.94 -8.83 1.09
N ILE A 157 -11.92 -7.50 0.90
CA ILE A 157 -12.34 -6.85 -0.34
C ILE A 157 -11.47 -7.32 -1.50
N TYR A 158 -10.15 -7.36 -1.30
CA TYR A 158 -9.22 -7.87 -2.30
C TYR A 158 -9.47 -9.33 -2.65
N PHE A 159 -9.65 -10.20 -1.65
CA PHE A 159 -9.99 -11.61 -1.86
C PHE A 159 -11.31 -11.75 -2.65
N LEU A 160 -12.31 -10.92 -2.33
CA LEU A 160 -13.59 -10.87 -3.04
C LEU A 160 -13.43 -10.45 -4.51
N ILE A 161 -12.61 -9.42 -4.79
CA ILE A 161 -12.35 -8.97 -6.17
C ILE A 161 -11.61 -10.03 -6.97
N VAL A 162 -10.63 -10.70 -6.36
CA VAL A 162 -9.85 -11.74 -7.03
C VAL A 162 -10.69 -13.00 -7.25
N SER A 163 -11.47 -13.44 -6.25
CA SER A 163 -12.33 -14.61 -6.37
C SER A 163 -13.48 -14.37 -7.31
N SER A 164 -14.07 -13.17 -7.32
CA SER A 164 -15.09 -12.79 -8.30
C SER A 164 -14.52 -12.69 -9.71
N GLY A 165 -13.29 -12.19 -9.85
CA GLY A 165 -12.57 -12.21 -11.10
C GLY A 165 -12.42 -13.63 -11.62
N ILE A 166 -11.90 -14.55 -10.80
CA ILE A 166 -11.75 -15.97 -11.16
C ILE A 166 -13.11 -16.61 -11.48
N SER A 167 -14.16 -16.35 -10.71
CA SER A 167 -15.51 -16.87 -11.01
C SER A 167 -16.02 -16.33 -12.35
N ALA A 168 -15.85 -15.05 -12.62
CA ALA A 168 -16.26 -14.48 -13.91
C ALA A 168 -15.43 -15.03 -15.09
N LEU A 169 -14.16 -15.44 -14.87
CA LEU A 169 -13.37 -16.18 -15.86
C LEU A 169 -13.92 -17.58 -16.17
N LEU A 170 -14.71 -18.19 -15.26
CA LEU A 170 -15.29 -19.52 -15.44
C LEU A 170 -16.66 -19.51 -16.12
N PHE A 171 -17.46 -18.44 -15.92
CA PHE A 171 -18.86 -18.40 -16.35
C PHE A 171 -19.13 -17.61 -17.63
N PHE A 172 -18.20 -16.77 -18.08
CA PHE A 172 -18.40 -15.90 -19.23
C PHE A 172 -17.39 -16.17 -20.34
N GLU A 173 -17.80 -15.88 -21.57
CA GLU A 173 -16.90 -15.93 -22.73
C GLU A 173 -15.76 -14.92 -22.55
N TRP A 174 -14.52 -15.44 -22.60
CA TRP A 174 -13.30 -14.69 -22.31
C TRP A 174 -13.17 -13.41 -23.13
N GLN A 175 -13.64 -13.41 -24.39
CA GLN A 175 -13.50 -12.30 -25.31
C GLN A 175 -14.18 -11.02 -24.82
N GLN A 176 -15.35 -11.13 -24.19
CA GLN A 176 -16.15 -9.98 -23.79
C GLN A 176 -15.70 -9.37 -22.45
N LEU A 177 -15.12 -10.19 -21.56
CA LEU A 177 -14.70 -9.75 -20.23
C LEU A 177 -13.26 -9.21 -20.16
N MET A 178 -12.38 -9.61 -21.08
CA MET A 178 -10.97 -9.17 -21.04
C MET A 178 -10.77 -7.64 -21.03
N PRO A 179 -11.51 -6.82 -21.82
CA PRO A 179 -11.37 -5.38 -21.75
C PRO A 179 -11.71 -4.82 -20.36
N VAL A 180 -12.75 -5.37 -19.71
CA VAL A 180 -13.18 -4.95 -18.37
C VAL A 180 -12.13 -5.32 -17.33
N PHE A 181 -11.60 -6.54 -17.38
CA PHE A 181 -10.52 -6.97 -16.48
C PHE A 181 -9.23 -6.17 -16.68
N PHE A 182 -8.89 -5.84 -17.92
CA PHE A 182 -7.77 -4.97 -18.22
C PHE A 182 -7.95 -3.59 -17.58
N ALA A 183 -9.10 -2.94 -17.79
CA ALA A 183 -9.39 -1.62 -17.25
C ALA A 183 -9.41 -1.61 -15.71
N VAL A 184 -10.08 -2.58 -15.09
CA VAL A 184 -10.13 -2.71 -13.62
C VAL A 184 -8.74 -3.01 -13.05
N GLY A 185 -8.01 -3.93 -13.66
CA GLY A 185 -6.63 -4.25 -13.29
C GLY A 185 -5.72 -3.02 -13.37
N LEU A 186 -5.85 -2.22 -14.44
CA LEU A 186 -5.08 -1.00 -14.63
C LEU A 186 -5.39 0.03 -13.53
N ILE A 187 -6.67 0.24 -13.21
CA ILE A 187 -7.09 1.15 -12.14
C ILE A 187 -6.53 0.70 -10.79
N ILE A 188 -6.66 -0.59 -10.44
CA ILE A 188 -6.13 -1.14 -9.18
C ILE A 188 -4.61 -0.99 -9.13
N PHE A 189 -3.92 -1.25 -10.24
CA PHE A 189 -2.48 -1.09 -10.35
C PHE A 189 -2.06 0.37 -10.12
N ILE A 190 -2.67 1.31 -10.83
CA ILE A 190 -2.38 2.75 -10.71
C ILE A 190 -2.65 3.24 -9.29
N LEU A 191 -3.79 2.87 -8.70
CA LEU A 191 -4.14 3.27 -7.33
C LEU A 191 -3.18 2.66 -6.31
N SER A 192 -2.87 1.37 -6.40
CA SER A 192 -1.95 0.68 -5.50
C SER A 192 -0.55 1.29 -5.57
N TYR A 193 -0.08 1.55 -6.80
CA TYR A 193 1.19 2.22 -7.05
C TYR A 193 1.20 3.64 -6.49
N SER A 194 0.16 4.42 -6.76
CA SER A 194 0.03 5.82 -6.31
C SER A 194 -0.04 5.93 -4.80
N ILE A 195 -0.81 5.06 -4.13
CA ILE A 195 -0.89 5.00 -2.66
C ILE A 195 0.48 4.66 -2.07
N ASN A 196 1.14 3.62 -2.59
CA ASN A 196 2.47 3.23 -2.10
C ASN A 196 3.51 4.33 -2.33
N ARG A 197 3.43 5.07 -3.43
CA ARG A 197 4.33 6.18 -3.74
C ARG A 197 4.02 7.45 -2.94
N LYS A 198 2.75 7.79 -2.74
CA LYS A 198 2.32 8.99 -1.99
C LYS A 198 2.60 8.87 -0.50
N PHE A 199 2.35 7.70 0.08
CA PHE A 199 2.52 7.49 1.52
C PHE A 199 3.83 6.79 1.88
N GLY A 200 4.62 6.38 0.88
CA GLY A 200 5.96 5.83 1.08
C GLY A 200 6.00 4.56 1.94
N TYR A 201 4.91 3.79 2.05
CA TYR A 201 4.81 2.68 3.02
C TYR A 201 5.93 1.66 2.90
N THR A 202 6.31 1.30 1.66
CA THR A 202 7.42 0.39 1.41
C THR A 202 8.76 0.96 1.89
N ARG A 203 9.01 2.25 1.63
CA ARG A 203 10.25 2.92 2.02
C ARG A 203 10.30 3.11 3.54
N ALA A 204 9.23 3.60 4.15
CA ALA A 204 9.10 3.76 5.60
C ALA A 204 9.27 2.42 6.33
N TRP A 205 8.63 1.36 5.85
CA TRP A 205 8.80 0.01 6.39
C TRP A 205 10.27 -0.45 6.32
N SER A 206 10.88 -0.36 5.14
CA SER A 206 12.27 -0.78 4.92
C SER A 206 13.25 0.01 5.79
N ARG A 207 13.05 1.33 5.90
CA ARG A 207 13.89 2.23 6.69
C ARG A 207 13.82 1.90 8.18
N ASN A 208 12.61 1.87 8.75
CA ASN A 208 12.43 1.58 10.18
C ASN A 208 13.05 0.23 10.57
N ARG A 209 12.87 -0.80 9.72
CA ARG A 209 13.49 -2.11 9.92
C ARG A 209 15.02 -2.03 9.88
N LEU A 210 15.58 -1.37 8.86
CA LEU A 210 17.04 -1.26 8.69
C LEU A 210 17.69 -0.52 9.86
N TYR A 211 17.09 0.58 10.32
CA TYR A 211 17.63 1.34 11.45
C TYR A 211 17.49 0.58 12.77
N ALA A 212 16.40 -0.18 12.98
CA ALA A 212 16.28 -1.09 14.12
C ALA A 212 17.38 -2.17 14.12
N GLU A 213 17.71 -2.73 12.95
CA GLU A 213 18.83 -3.67 12.79
C GLU A 213 20.19 -3.01 13.10
N LYS A 214 20.42 -1.78 12.63
CA LYS A 214 21.64 -1.01 12.93
C LYS A 214 21.80 -0.72 14.43
N ILE A 215 20.72 -0.37 15.14
CA ILE A 215 20.74 -0.18 16.60
C ILE A 215 21.17 -1.47 17.31
N ARG A 216 20.63 -2.64 16.89
CA ARG A 216 21.05 -3.93 17.46
C ARG A 216 22.52 -4.22 17.25
N ILE A 217 23.09 -3.80 16.12
CA ILE A 217 24.53 -3.96 15.85
C ILE A 217 25.37 -3.10 16.80
N ILE A 218 24.95 -1.86 17.06
CA ILE A 218 25.62 -0.97 18.01
C ILE A 218 25.55 -1.56 19.43
N ASP A 219 24.37 -2.01 19.87
CA ASP A 219 24.17 -2.67 21.16
C ASP A 219 25.05 -3.92 21.31
N ALA A 220 25.11 -4.76 20.28
CA ALA A 220 25.95 -5.96 20.27
C ALA A 220 27.44 -5.62 20.36
N ARG A 221 27.91 -4.57 19.67
CA ARG A 221 29.30 -4.09 19.74
C ARG A 221 29.65 -3.54 21.12
N TYR A 222 28.71 -2.84 21.76
CA TYR A 222 28.88 -2.35 23.13
C TYR A 222 28.96 -3.52 24.13
N LYS A 223 28.00 -4.45 24.08
CA LYS A 223 27.93 -5.61 24.99
C LYS A 223 29.12 -6.56 24.84
N SER A 224 29.72 -6.63 23.66
CA SER A 224 30.93 -7.43 23.40
C SER A 224 32.22 -6.71 23.80
N GLY A 225 32.16 -5.45 24.24
CA GLY A 225 33.33 -4.66 24.60
C GLY A 225 34.17 -4.19 23.40
N ILE A 226 33.67 -4.34 22.17
CA ILE A 226 34.36 -3.88 20.95
C ILE A 226 34.41 -2.35 20.92
N ILE A 227 33.38 -1.69 21.44
CA ILE A 227 33.30 -0.23 21.54
C ILE A 227 32.99 0.18 22.99
N PHE A 228 33.60 1.28 23.42
CA PHE A 228 33.32 1.90 24.72
C PHE A 228 31.96 2.60 24.74
N ARG A 229 31.44 2.83 25.95
CA ARG A 229 30.13 3.47 26.18
C ARG A 229 29.99 4.80 25.43
N ASP A 230 30.97 5.68 25.54
CA ASP A 230 30.90 7.03 24.95
C ASP A 230 30.79 6.98 23.42
N LYS A 231 31.59 6.11 22.79
CA LYS A 231 31.55 5.88 21.34
C LYS A 231 30.23 5.22 20.90
N ALA A 232 29.74 4.25 21.66
CA ALA A 232 28.45 3.60 21.38
C ALA A 232 27.29 4.60 21.45
N HIS A 233 27.34 5.50 22.43
CA HIS A 233 26.35 6.55 22.61
C HIS A 233 26.38 7.56 21.47
N GLU A 234 27.59 8.01 21.07
CA GLU A 234 27.79 8.89 19.91
C GLU A 234 27.29 8.25 18.60
N ASP A 235 27.64 6.99 18.35
CA ASP A 235 27.21 6.24 17.17
C ASP A 235 25.68 6.10 17.12
N LEU A 236 25.03 5.87 18.27
CA LEU A 236 23.58 5.77 18.37
C LEU A 236 22.90 7.11 18.08
N LEU A 237 23.39 8.21 18.65
CA LEU A 237 22.81 9.54 18.42
C LEU A 237 22.95 9.96 16.95
N LYS A 238 24.13 9.77 16.35
CA LYS A 238 24.34 10.01 14.91
C LYS A 238 23.39 9.19 14.04
N LEU A 239 23.15 7.94 14.42
CA LEU A 239 22.23 7.06 13.68
C LEU A 239 20.79 7.56 13.77
N LEU A 240 20.36 8.08 14.92
CA LEU A 240 19.01 8.66 15.10
C LEU A 240 18.85 9.97 14.33
N GLU A 241 19.86 10.84 14.35
CA GLU A 241 19.87 12.07 13.56
C GLU A 241 19.79 11.77 12.05
N GLN A 242 20.59 10.82 11.57
CA GLN A 242 20.53 10.37 10.18
C GLN A 242 19.15 9.80 9.80
N TYR A 243 18.51 9.10 10.73
CA TYR A 243 17.15 8.58 10.52
C TYR A 243 16.12 9.71 10.36
N GLU A 244 16.22 10.76 11.17
CA GLU A 244 15.31 11.91 11.11
C GLU A 244 15.51 12.70 9.82
N GLU A 245 16.76 12.99 9.46
CA GLU A 245 17.08 13.69 8.22
C GLU A 245 16.57 12.92 7.00
N GLN A 246 16.84 11.60 6.94
CA GLN A 246 16.37 10.77 5.84
C GLN A 246 14.83 10.68 5.81
N THR A 247 14.17 10.66 6.97
CA THR A 247 12.71 10.68 7.05
C THR A 247 12.13 11.99 6.51
N HIS A 248 12.76 13.11 6.86
CA HIS A 248 12.37 14.43 6.37
C HIS A 248 12.56 14.54 4.86
N GLN A 249 13.75 14.20 4.34
CA GLN A 249 14.06 14.21 2.91
C GLN A 249 13.09 13.33 2.11
N ASP A 250 12.81 12.11 2.59
CA ASP A 250 11.86 11.22 1.92
C ASP A 250 10.46 11.82 1.86
N THR A 251 10.00 12.44 2.95
CA THR A 251 8.69 13.09 3.01
C THR A 251 8.61 14.26 2.02
N VAL A 252 9.60 15.15 2.03
CA VAL A 252 9.67 16.31 1.13
C VAL A 252 9.73 15.86 -0.33
N ASN A 253 10.57 14.86 -0.65
CA ASN A 253 10.70 14.32 -2.00
C ASN A 253 9.41 13.68 -2.51
N ASP A 254 8.66 12.99 -1.65
CA ASP A 254 7.37 12.40 -2.03
C ASP A 254 6.34 13.49 -2.36
N TYR A 255 6.30 14.59 -1.59
CA TYR A 255 5.45 15.75 -1.90
C TYR A 255 5.86 16.45 -3.20
N ILE A 256 7.15 16.70 -3.40
CA ILE A 256 7.68 17.33 -4.62
C ILE A 256 7.38 16.45 -5.84
N SER A 257 7.66 15.14 -5.76
CA SER A 257 7.41 14.20 -6.85
C SER A 257 5.93 14.15 -7.21
N TYR A 258 5.03 14.21 -6.23
CA TYR A 258 3.59 14.20 -6.48
C TYR A 258 3.12 15.52 -7.12
N GLY A 259 3.57 16.66 -6.59
CA GLY A 259 3.26 17.99 -7.15
C GLY A 259 3.76 18.15 -8.58
N ASN A 260 5.01 17.76 -8.85
CA ASN A 260 5.59 17.82 -10.19
C ASN A 260 4.89 16.86 -11.17
N SER A 261 4.48 15.67 -10.70
CA SER A 261 3.71 14.75 -11.56
C SER A 261 2.36 15.34 -11.94
N ALA A 262 1.62 15.93 -11.00
CA ALA A 262 0.34 16.58 -11.28
C ALA A 262 0.48 17.77 -12.25
N LEU A 263 1.49 18.62 -12.03
CA LEU A 263 1.75 19.78 -12.89
C LEU A 263 2.21 19.37 -14.30
N ASN A 264 3.02 18.31 -14.42
CA ASN A 264 3.46 17.82 -15.72
C ASN A 264 2.31 17.20 -16.53
N THR A 265 1.39 16.48 -15.88
CA THR A 265 0.17 15.98 -16.54
C THR A 265 -0.72 17.13 -17.02
N LEU A 266 -0.92 18.17 -16.20
CA LEU A 266 -1.67 19.36 -16.61
C LEU A 266 -1.02 20.12 -17.77
N LYS A 267 0.32 20.21 -17.77
CA LYS A 267 1.07 20.80 -18.89
C LYS A 267 0.99 19.95 -20.16
N GLY A 268 0.94 18.62 -20.02
CA GLY A 268 0.77 17.69 -21.13
C GLY A 268 -0.60 17.80 -21.80
N LEU A 269 -1.67 17.99 -21.02
CA LEU A 269 -3.04 18.18 -21.51
C LEU A 269 -3.27 19.52 -22.24
N ARG A 270 -2.36 20.48 -22.08
CA ARG A 270 -2.41 21.78 -22.77
C ARG A 270 -1.74 21.74 -24.17
N LYS A 271 -1.00 20.68 -24.48
CA LYS A 271 -0.39 20.45 -25.80
C LYS A 271 -1.27 19.53 -26.63
#